data_AF-A0A7Z9HF93-F1
#
_entry.id   AF-A0A7Z9HF93-F1
#
_cell.length_a   1.000
_cell.length_b   1.000
_cell.length_c   1.000
_cell.angle_alpha   90.00
_cell.angle_beta   90.00
_cell.angle_gamma   90.00
#
_symmetry.space_group_name_H-M   'P 1'
#
loop_
_entity.id
_entity.type
_entity.pdbx_description
1 polymer ?
#
loop_
_entity_poly.entity_id
_entity_poly.type
_entity_poly.pdbx_seq_one_letter_code
_entity_poly.pdbx_strand_id
1 'polypeptide(L)'
;EFPDTFRTAVEIRNEIKEREWETVIAFQTRNPMHRAHEELCRMAQNELNSDGILVHMLLGKLKKGDIPADVRDSSIRKMVELYFPENTVMVSGYGFDMLYAGPREAVLHAVFRQNAGCTHLIVGRDHAGVGDYYGAFDSQTIFENIPEGTLQIQIFQGDHTVWCHKCQKVVMMRDCPHDKEDYLLLSGTRVREMLSKGEELPPEFSRPEVATILSEYYQTL
;
A
#
# COMPACT_ATOMS: atom_id res chain seq x y z
N GLU A 1 18.25 -10.82 6.45
CA GLU A 1 16.91 -11.18 6.95
C GLU A 1 15.90 -11.37 5.81
N PHE A 2 15.92 -10.57 4.73
CA PHE A 2 14.91 -10.65 3.66
C PHE A 2 15.53 -10.79 2.26
N PRO A 3 16.24 -11.91 1.95
CA PRO A 3 16.98 -12.06 0.69
C PRO A 3 16.07 -12.03 -0.56
N ASP A 4 14.86 -12.59 -0.46
CA ASP A 4 13.96 -12.70 -1.61
C ASP A 4 13.16 -11.42 -1.89
N THR A 5 13.06 -10.54 -0.89
CA THR A 5 12.23 -9.33 -0.93
C THR A 5 13.06 -8.07 -1.12
N PHE A 6 14.21 -7.96 -0.44
CA PHE A 6 15.07 -6.77 -0.52
C PHE A 6 15.59 -6.57 -1.94
N ARG A 7 15.46 -5.36 -2.47
CA ARG A 7 16.08 -4.97 -3.73
C ARG A 7 16.70 -3.59 -3.62
N THR A 8 17.79 -3.41 -4.37
CA THR A 8 18.36 -2.10 -4.64
C THR A 8 17.50 -1.37 -5.69
N ALA A 9 17.58 -0.04 -5.71
CA ALA A 9 16.94 0.76 -6.76
C ALA A 9 17.42 0.38 -8.17
N VAL A 10 18.65 -0.12 -8.31
CA VAL A 10 19.23 -0.57 -9.58
C VAL A 10 18.53 -1.86 -10.06
N GLU A 11 18.38 -2.85 -9.19
CA GLU A 11 17.69 -4.10 -9.52
C GLU A 11 16.22 -3.84 -9.88
N ILE A 12 15.54 -2.96 -9.13
CA ILE A 12 14.16 -2.57 -9.43
C ILE A 12 14.06 -1.92 -10.82
N ARG A 13 14.98 -1.02 -11.18
CA ARG A 13 15.01 -0.42 -12.53
C ARG A 13 15.25 -1.45 -13.63
N ASN A 14 16.10 -2.44 -13.38
CA ASN A 14 16.37 -3.49 -14.35
C ASN A 14 15.13 -4.36 -14.54
N GLU A 15 14.46 -4.76 -13.46
CA GLU A 15 13.24 -5.55 -13.52
C GLU A 15 12.09 -4.77 -14.20
N ILE A 16 11.94 -3.47 -13.95
CA ILE A 16 10.98 -2.60 -14.67
C ILE A 16 11.24 -2.64 -16.19
N LYS A 17 12.51 -2.57 -16.62
CA LYS A 17 12.87 -2.63 -18.03
C LYS A 17 12.64 -4.02 -18.63
N GLU A 18 12.98 -5.09 -17.91
CA GLU A 18 12.76 -6.47 -18.34
C GLU A 18 11.27 -6.78 -18.53
N ARG A 19 10.39 -6.14 -17.75
CA ARG A 19 8.93 -6.24 -17.84
C ARG A 19 8.32 -5.31 -18.90
N GLU A 20 9.14 -4.50 -19.56
CA GLU A 20 8.73 -3.50 -20.55
C GLU A 20 7.72 -2.47 -20.01
N TRP A 21 7.82 -2.15 -18.71
CA TRP A 21 6.95 -1.16 -18.09
C TRP A 21 7.48 0.26 -18.30
N GLU A 22 6.63 1.17 -18.77
CA GLU A 22 6.95 2.59 -18.96
C GLU A 22 6.34 3.44 -17.83
N THR A 23 5.07 3.21 -17.52
CA THR A 23 4.35 3.88 -16.44
C THR A 23 4.25 2.94 -15.24
N VAL A 24 4.96 3.29 -14.16
CA VAL A 24 5.05 2.45 -12.95
C VAL A 24 4.61 3.23 -11.71
N ILE A 25 3.63 2.67 -11.00
CA ILE A 25 3.11 3.23 -9.76
C ILE A 25 3.78 2.56 -8.57
N ALA A 26 4.32 3.33 -7.63
CA ALA A 26 4.77 2.79 -6.36
C ALA A 26 3.70 2.90 -5.26
N PHE A 27 3.55 1.81 -4.51
CA PHE A 27 2.74 1.72 -3.31
C PHE A 27 3.61 1.31 -2.12
N GLN A 28 3.68 2.17 -1.11
CA GLN A 28 4.39 1.92 0.14
C GLN A 28 3.50 1.14 1.12
N THR A 29 4.02 0.07 1.72
CA THR A 29 3.32 -0.56 2.86
C THR A 29 4.28 -1.16 3.89
N ARG A 30 3.81 -1.21 5.14
CA ARG A 30 4.39 -1.99 6.24
C ARG A 30 3.45 -3.08 6.76
N ASN A 31 2.19 -3.00 6.36
CA ASN A 31 1.13 -3.90 6.77
C ASN A 31 0.82 -4.87 5.62
N PRO A 32 0.19 -6.01 5.91
CA PRO A 32 -0.53 -6.76 4.89
C PRO A 32 -1.48 -5.85 4.11
N MET A 33 -1.68 -6.18 2.84
CA MET A 33 -2.67 -5.51 2.01
C MET A 33 -3.99 -6.26 2.12
N HIS A 34 -5.00 -5.59 2.64
CA HIS A 34 -6.40 -6.02 2.53
C HIS A 34 -7.02 -5.45 1.25
N ARG A 35 -8.30 -5.75 1.01
CA ARG A 35 -9.00 -5.38 -0.23
C ARG A 35 -9.02 -3.87 -0.47
N ALA A 36 -9.06 -3.06 0.58
CA ALA A 36 -8.99 -1.60 0.47
C ALA A 36 -7.69 -1.10 -0.19
N HIS A 37 -6.53 -1.66 0.17
CA HIS A 37 -5.23 -1.30 -0.45
C HIS A 37 -5.06 -1.94 -1.83
N GLU A 38 -5.54 -3.16 -2.00
CA GLU A 38 -5.57 -3.84 -3.30
C GLU A 38 -6.31 -2.99 -4.35
N GLU A 39 -7.52 -2.57 -4.02
CA GLU A 39 -8.37 -1.80 -4.92
C GLU A 39 -7.86 -0.37 -5.09
N LEU A 40 -7.20 0.24 -4.08
CA LEU A 40 -6.51 1.52 -4.26
C LEU A 40 -5.43 1.43 -5.35
N CYS A 41 -4.62 0.38 -5.34
CA CYS A 41 -3.62 0.15 -6.37
C CYS A 41 -4.27 -0.04 -7.75
N ARG A 42 -5.39 -0.77 -7.85
CA ARG A 42 -6.12 -0.93 -9.11
C ARG A 42 -6.74 0.37 -9.60
N MET A 43 -7.31 1.16 -8.71
CA MET A 43 -7.87 2.48 -9.06
C MET A 43 -6.78 3.36 -9.64
N ALA A 44 -5.62 3.43 -8.97
CA ALA A 44 -4.48 4.19 -9.48
C ALA A 44 -3.99 3.67 -10.83
N GLN A 45 -3.87 2.35 -10.99
CA GLN A 45 -3.47 1.72 -12.26
C GLN A 45 -4.44 2.02 -13.39
N ASN A 46 -5.75 1.96 -13.14
CA ASN A 46 -6.78 2.24 -14.13
C ASN A 46 -6.83 3.72 -14.51
N GLU A 47 -6.75 4.63 -13.53
CA GLU A 47 -6.80 6.07 -13.77
C GLU A 47 -5.58 6.58 -14.55
N LEU A 48 -4.39 6.04 -14.23
CA LEU A 48 -3.14 6.43 -14.85
C LEU A 48 -2.78 5.60 -16.09
N ASN A 49 -3.59 4.58 -16.42
CA ASN A 49 -3.30 3.59 -17.46
C ASN A 49 -1.85 3.05 -17.34
N SER A 50 -1.47 2.61 -16.13
CA SER A 50 -0.09 2.21 -15.84
C SER A 50 0.20 0.76 -16.17
N ASP A 51 1.42 0.47 -16.67
CA ASP A 51 1.86 -0.88 -17.01
C ASP A 51 2.10 -1.76 -15.78
N GLY A 52 2.56 -1.16 -14.67
CA GLY A 52 2.89 -1.93 -13.49
C GLY A 52 2.83 -1.19 -12.17
N ILE A 53 2.72 -1.96 -11.09
CA ILE A 53 2.70 -1.50 -9.71
C ILE A 53 3.91 -2.11 -8.98
N LEU A 54 4.73 -1.24 -8.38
CA LEU A 54 5.71 -1.65 -7.39
C LEU A 54 5.09 -1.56 -5.98
N VAL A 55 4.77 -2.71 -5.39
CA VAL A 55 4.51 -2.80 -3.95
C VAL A 55 5.86 -2.80 -3.25
N HIS A 56 6.23 -1.65 -2.69
CA HIS A 56 7.53 -1.40 -2.08
C HIS A 56 7.42 -1.43 -0.56
N MET A 57 7.79 -2.54 0.05
CA MET A 57 7.69 -2.73 1.49
C MET A 57 8.86 -2.06 2.23
N LEU A 58 8.56 -1.41 3.34
CA LEU A 58 9.60 -1.00 4.27
C LEU A 58 10.03 -2.20 5.13
N LEU A 59 11.28 -2.62 4.95
CA LEU A 59 11.90 -3.70 5.69
C LEU A 59 12.69 -3.14 6.86
N GLY A 60 12.48 -3.70 8.04
CA GLY A 60 13.15 -3.24 9.25
C GLY A 60 12.77 -4.07 10.46
N LYS A 61 13.25 -3.65 11.63
CA LYS A 61 12.91 -4.32 12.89
C LYS A 61 11.42 -4.17 13.20
N LEU A 62 10.80 -5.30 13.55
CA LEU A 62 9.41 -5.33 13.99
C LEU A 62 9.24 -4.52 15.28
N LYS A 63 8.16 -3.75 15.37
CA LYS A 63 7.65 -3.24 16.64
C LYS A 63 6.80 -4.32 17.32
N LYS A 64 6.59 -4.19 18.63
CA LYS A 64 5.71 -5.08 19.39
C LYS A 64 4.29 -5.00 18.79
N GLY A 65 3.80 -6.13 18.27
CA GLY A 65 2.50 -6.24 17.61
C GLY A 65 2.52 -6.17 16.08
N ASP A 66 3.69 -5.94 15.47
CA ASP A 66 3.84 -6.02 14.01
C ASP A 66 3.82 -7.48 13.54
N ILE A 67 3.23 -7.70 12.37
CA ILE A 67 3.22 -9.00 11.71
C ILE A 67 4.63 -9.28 11.14
N PRO A 68 5.19 -10.48 11.37
CA PRO A 68 6.46 -10.91 10.80
C PRO A 68 6.54 -10.68 9.29
N ALA A 69 7.73 -10.37 8.81
CA ALA A 69 7.93 -9.97 7.43
C ALA A 69 7.61 -11.06 6.41
N ASP A 70 7.88 -12.32 6.74
CA ASP A 70 7.55 -13.51 5.97
C ASP A 70 6.03 -13.70 5.85
N VAL A 71 5.28 -13.52 6.94
CA VAL A 71 3.81 -13.57 6.94
C VAL A 71 3.23 -12.44 6.07
N ARG A 72 3.75 -11.22 6.24
CA ARG A 72 3.35 -10.06 5.41
C ARG A 72 3.66 -10.30 3.93
N ASP A 73 4.87 -10.69 3.59
CA ASP A 73 5.31 -10.95 2.22
C ASP A 73 4.45 -12.06 1.59
N SER A 74 4.22 -13.16 2.31
CA SER A 74 3.35 -14.26 1.85
C SER A 74 1.92 -13.77 1.58
N SER A 75 1.35 -12.95 2.47
CA SER A 75 0.00 -12.41 2.31
C SER A 75 -0.13 -11.51 1.06
N ILE A 76 0.87 -10.65 0.82
CA ILE A 76 0.89 -9.74 -0.34
C ILE A 76 1.12 -10.53 -1.64
N ARG A 77 2.07 -11.47 -1.65
CA ARG A 77 2.32 -12.32 -2.82
C ARG A 77 1.10 -13.16 -3.19
N LYS A 78 0.40 -13.75 -2.21
CA LYS A 78 -0.83 -14.50 -2.45
C LYS A 78 -1.93 -13.63 -3.06
N MET A 79 -2.08 -12.40 -2.58
CA MET A 79 -3.00 -11.43 -3.16
C MET A 79 -2.62 -11.09 -4.62
N VAL A 80 -1.34 -10.84 -4.89
CA VAL A 80 -0.85 -10.54 -6.25
C VAL A 80 -1.08 -11.72 -7.20
N GLU A 81 -0.68 -12.92 -6.80
CA GLU A 81 -0.81 -14.16 -7.57
C GLU A 81 -2.24 -14.44 -8.02
N LEU A 82 -3.21 -14.27 -7.13
CA LEU A 82 -4.60 -14.69 -7.38
C LEU A 82 -5.47 -13.58 -7.98
N TYR A 83 -5.17 -12.32 -7.67
CA TYR A 83 -6.09 -11.23 -7.97
C TYR A 83 -5.55 -10.26 -9.01
N PHE A 84 -4.25 -10.11 -9.20
CA PHE A 84 -3.71 -9.21 -10.21
C PHE A 84 -3.44 -9.95 -11.53
N PRO A 85 -3.63 -9.32 -12.69
CA PRO A 85 -3.21 -9.91 -13.96
C PRO A 85 -1.71 -10.21 -13.95
N GLU A 86 -1.28 -11.20 -14.73
CA GLU A 86 0.14 -11.49 -14.90
C GLU A 86 0.91 -10.25 -15.39
N ASN A 87 2.16 -10.13 -14.95
CA ASN A 87 3.04 -9.01 -15.28
C ASN A 87 2.48 -7.60 -14.96
N THR A 88 1.70 -7.44 -13.88
CA THR A 88 1.22 -6.11 -13.44
C THR A 88 1.72 -5.66 -12.08
N VAL A 89 2.30 -6.55 -11.26
CA VAL A 89 2.77 -6.19 -9.91
C VAL A 89 4.14 -6.80 -9.61
N MET A 90 5.03 -5.97 -9.07
CA MET A 90 6.31 -6.36 -8.49
C MET A 90 6.25 -6.18 -6.98
N VAL A 91 6.55 -7.24 -6.23
CA VAL A 91 6.58 -7.23 -4.76
C VAL A 91 8.04 -7.19 -4.29
N SER A 92 8.45 -6.06 -3.74
CA SER A 92 9.83 -5.80 -3.32
C SER A 92 9.88 -5.05 -1.98
N GLY A 93 11.07 -4.80 -1.46
CA GLY A 93 11.27 -4.01 -0.25
C GLY A 93 12.64 -3.34 -0.16
N TYR A 94 12.73 -2.34 0.70
CA TYR A 94 13.93 -1.56 0.96
C TYR A 94 14.19 -1.43 2.46
N GLY A 95 15.45 -1.26 2.85
CA GLY A 95 15.86 -1.06 4.24
C GLY A 95 15.99 0.42 4.57
N PHE A 96 15.22 0.90 5.55
CA PHE A 96 15.32 2.24 6.11
C PHE A 96 14.65 2.29 7.49
N ASP A 97 15.06 3.20 8.36
CA ASP A 97 14.33 3.46 9.60
C ASP A 97 13.31 4.57 9.34
N MET A 98 12.02 4.24 9.46
CA MET A 98 10.96 5.22 9.24
C MET A 98 11.08 6.40 10.20
N LEU A 99 11.03 7.61 9.66
CA LEU A 99 11.22 8.85 10.42
C LEU A 99 9.94 9.28 11.13
N TYR A 100 8.78 8.86 10.60
CA TYR A 100 7.46 9.33 11.01
C TYR A 100 7.32 10.85 10.85
N ALA A 101 7.92 11.38 9.78
CA ALA A 101 8.01 12.83 9.54
C ALA A 101 6.93 13.35 8.57
N GLY A 102 5.86 12.58 8.38
CA GLY A 102 4.66 12.95 7.63
C GLY A 102 5.01 13.55 6.26
N PRO A 103 4.64 14.82 6.01
CA PRO A 103 4.84 15.44 4.70
C PRO A 103 6.28 15.42 4.21
N ARG A 104 7.27 15.66 5.09
CA ARG A 104 8.67 15.70 4.67
C ARG A 104 9.18 14.31 4.27
N GLU A 105 8.71 13.28 4.97
CA GLU A 105 9.01 11.89 4.62
C GLU A 105 8.27 11.47 3.35
N ALA A 106 7.09 12.02 3.04
CA ALA A 106 6.42 11.82 1.76
C ALA A 106 7.26 12.32 0.57
N VAL A 107 7.94 13.46 0.73
CA VAL A 107 8.88 13.98 -0.29
C VAL A 107 10.11 13.07 -0.43
N LEU A 108 10.74 12.68 0.69
CA LEU A 108 11.83 11.69 0.66
C LEU A 108 11.39 10.40 -0.03
N HIS A 109 10.16 9.99 0.27
CA HIS A 109 9.53 8.84 -0.32
C HIS A 109 9.46 8.95 -1.85
N ALA A 110 8.97 10.06 -2.39
CA ALA A 110 8.95 10.31 -3.83
C ALA A 110 10.35 10.23 -4.46
N VAL A 111 11.36 10.86 -3.84
CA VAL A 111 12.73 10.90 -4.36
C VAL A 111 13.28 9.50 -4.64
N PHE A 112 13.22 8.57 -3.68
CA PHE A 112 13.82 7.26 -3.91
C PHE A 112 12.94 6.32 -4.75
N ARG A 113 11.63 6.56 -4.86
CA ARG A 113 10.80 5.86 -5.86
C ARG A 113 11.13 6.32 -7.27
N GLN A 114 11.37 7.61 -7.46
CA GLN A 114 11.90 8.12 -8.73
C GLN A 114 13.24 7.46 -9.05
N ASN A 115 14.14 7.35 -8.07
CA ASN A 115 15.42 6.65 -8.25
C ASN A 115 15.27 5.16 -8.56
N ALA A 116 14.21 4.51 -8.09
CA ALA A 116 13.89 3.12 -8.40
C ALA A 116 13.19 2.93 -9.76
N GLY A 117 12.83 4.01 -10.45
CA GLY A 117 12.22 3.98 -11.79
C GLY A 117 10.71 4.11 -11.82
N CYS A 118 10.07 4.42 -10.69
CA CYS A 118 8.63 4.69 -10.67
C CYS A 118 8.32 6.06 -11.26
N THR A 119 7.25 6.14 -12.06
CA THR A 119 6.73 7.40 -12.62
C THR A 119 5.70 8.04 -11.70
N HIS A 120 5.05 7.24 -10.84
CA HIS A 120 4.06 7.71 -9.88
C HIS A 120 4.29 7.15 -8.48
N LEU A 121 3.90 7.90 -7.45
CA LEU A 121 3.80 7.45 -6.06
C LEU A 121 2.39 7.67 -5.54
N ILE A 122 1.77 6.61 -4.99
CA ILE A 122 0.53 6.76 -4.21
C ILE A 122 0.86 7.40 -2.86
N VAL A 123 0.23 8.53 -2.59
CA VAL A 123 0.27 9.21 -1.29
C VAL A 123 -1.15 9.31 -0.76
N GLY A 124 -1.45 8.53 0.27
CA GLY A 124 -2.78 8.49 0.89
C GLY A 124 -2.95 9.50 2.04
N ARG A 125 -4.06 9.35 2.77
CA ARG A 125 -4.33 10.09 4.01
C ARG A 125 -3.27 9.78 5.08
N ASP A 126 -2.79 10.81 5.76
CA ASP A 126 -1.82 10.72 6.87
C ASP A 126 -0.54 9.93 6.51
N HIS A 127 -0.10 10.06 5.27
CA HIS A 127 1.04 9.31 4.75
C HIS A 127 2.31 9.65 5.53
N ALA A 128 2.94 8.61 6.09
CA ALA A 128 4.12 8.69 6.93
C ALA A 128 3.96 9.50 8.24
N GLY A 129 2.73 9.76 8.67
CA GLY A 129 2.45 10.44 9.93
C GLY A 129 2.59 9.56 11.18
N VAL A 130 2.48 10.21 12.33
CA VAL A 130 2.38 9.58 13.65
C VAL A 130 1.55 10.48 14.56
N GLY A 131 0.76 9.90 15.46
CA GLY A 131 -0.11 10.65 16.36
C GLY A 131 -1.02 11.62 15.59
N ASP A 132 -1.20 12.82 16.14
CA ASP A 132 -2.02 13.89 15.54
C ASP A 132 -1.17 15.10 15.12
N TYR A 133 0.10 14.88 14.74
CA TYR A 133 1.04 15.97 14.39
C TYR A 133 0.82 16.58 13.00
N TYR A 134 0.13 15.88 12.10
CA TYR A 134 -0.05 16.28 10.70
C TYR A 134 -1.52 16.25 10.30
N GLY A 135 -1.92 17.16 9.42
CA GLY A 135 -3.23 17.14 8.79
C GLY A 135 -3.40 15.94 7.86
N ALA A 136 -4.66 15.55 7.65
CA ALA A 136 -5.03 14.35 6.91
C ALA A 136 -4.41 14.26 5.50
N PHE A 137 -4.20 15.40 4.82
CA PHE A 137 -3.68 15.45 3.46
C PHE A 137 -2.43 16.34 3.31
N ASP A 138 -1.78 16.70 4.42
CA ASP A 138 -0.58 17.56 4.39
C ASP A 138 0.56 16.90 3.59
N SER A 139 0.62 15.57 3.60
CA SER A 139 1.58 14.79 2.82
C SER A 139 1.32 14.83 1.31
N GLN A 140 0.14 15.26 0.87
CA GLN A 140 -0.17 15.50 -0.54
C GLN A 140 0.10 16.97 -0.90
N THR A 141 -0.39 17.91 -0.10
CA THR A 141 -0.28 19.35 -0.39
C THR A 141 1.15 19.87 -0.27
N ILE A 142 2.04 19.20 0.47
CA ILE A 142 3.47 19.57 0.51
C ILE A 142 4.12 19.64 -0.88
N PHE A 143 3.67 18.82 -1.84
CA PHE A 143 4.22 18.81 -3.18
C PHE A 143 3.93 20.10 -3.97
N GLU A 144 2.88 20.85 -3.60
CA GLU A 144 2.58 22.17 -4.18
C GLU A 144 3.66 23.21 -3.84
N ASN A 145 4.43 22.97 -2.76
CA ASN A 145 5.52 23.85 -2.34
C ASN A 145 6.89 23.44 -2.92
N ILE A 146 6.95 22.35 -3.70
CA ILE A 146 8.18 21.90 -4.35
C ILE A 146 8.30 22.61 -5.70
N PRO A 147 9.42 23.29 -6.01
CA PRO A 147 9.59 23.97 -7.29
C PRO A 147 9.39 23.01 -8.47
N GLU A 148 8.65 23.48 -9.48
CA GLU A 148 8.38 22.72 -10.69
C GLU A 148 9.68 22.19 -11.33
N GLY A 149 9.65 20.94 -11.81
CA GLY A 149 10.81 20.29 -12.41
C GLY A 149 11.83 19.71 -11.41
N THR A 150 11.67 19.92 -10.10
CA THR A 150 12.54 19.31 -9.08
C THR A 150 12.37 17.79 -9.02
N LEU A 151 11.13 17.32 -9.14
CA LEU A 151 10.77 15.90 -9.18
C LEU A 151 10.08 15.61 -10.52
N GLN A 152 10.47 14.50 -11.14
CA GLN A 152 9.81 13.95 -12.34
C GLN A 152 8.66 13.02 -11.96
N ILE A 153 8.80 12.29 -10.84
CA ILE A 153 7.74 11.44 -10.30
C ILE A 153 6.52 12.27 -9.95
N GLN A 154 5.34 11.79 -10.38
CA GLN A 154 4.06 12.41 -10.09
C GLN A 154 3.40 11.76 -8.87
N ILE A 155 2.51 12.48 -8.21
CA ILE A 155 1.80 12.00 -7.02
C ILE A 155 0.39 11.59 -7.39
N PHE A 156 0.06 10.32 -7.16
CA PHE A 156 -1.32 9.87 -7.14
C PHE A 156 -1.87 10.14 -5.74
N GLN A 157 -2.73 11.15 -5.63
CA GLN A 157 -3.37 11.52 -4.36
C GLN A 157 -4.42 10.46 -4.05
N GLY A 158 -4.11 9.50 -3.17
CA GLY A 158 -5.08 8.51 -2.68
C GLY A 158 -5.94 9.07 -1.55
N ASP A 159 -7.12 8.53 -1.34
CA ASP A 159 -7.95 8.83 -0.16
C ASP A 159 -8.25 7.55 0.61
N HIS A 160 -8.92 7.66 1.75
CA HIS A 160 -9.42 6.53 2.51
C HIS A 160 -10.31 5.67 1.60
N THR A 161 -9.88 4.42 1.38
CA THR A 161 -10.63 3.44 0.61
C THR A 161 -11.48 2.56 1.52
N VAL A 162 -12.77 2.45 1.18
CA VAL A 162 -13.77 1.72 1.96
C VAL A 162 -14.65 0.90 1.03
N TRP A 163 -15.16 -0.24 1.50
CA TRP A 163 -16.25 -0.89 0.81
C TRP A 163 -17.56 -0.14 1.07
N CYS A 164 -18.25 0.29 0.02
CA CYS A 164 -19.56 0.93 0.12
C CYS A 164 -20.67 -0.06 -0.24
N HIS A 165 -21.59 -0.30 0.69
CA HIS A 165 -22.73 -1.20 0.51
C HIS A 165 -23.71 -0.71 -0.56
N LYS A 166 -23.85 0.60 -0.77
CA LYS A 166 -24.69 1.14 -1.86
C LYS A 166 -24.02 1.04 -3.23
N CYS A 167 -22.71 1.28 -3.30
CA CYS A 167 -21.97 1.16 -4.56
C CYS A 167 -21.61 -0.29 -4.91
N GLN A 168 -21.67 -1.22 -3.95
CA GLN A 168 -21.29 -2.63 -4.10
C GLN A 168 -19.84 -2.79 -4.61
N LYS A 169 -18.94 -1.89 -4.19
CA LYS A 169 -17.52 -1.90 -4.53
C LYS A 169 -16.70 -1.13 -3.50
N VAL A 170 -15.38 -1.32 -3.54
CA VAL A 170 -14.44 -0.42 -2.87
C VAL A 170 -14.44 0.91 -3.62
N VAL A 171 -14.42 2.01 -2.86
CA VAL A 171 -14.39 3.39 -3.35
C VAL A 171 -13.41 4.20 -2.51
N MET A 172 -12.80 5.22 -3.11
CA MET A 172 -12.21 6.33 -2.34
C MET A 172 -13.35 7.19 -1.81
N MET A 173 -13.29 7.58 -0.52
CA MET A 173 -14.37 8.32 0.12
C MET A 173 -14.72 9.62 -0.62
N ARG A 174 -13.73 10.36 -1.13
CA ARG A 174 -13.96 11.55 -1.97
C ARG A 174 -14.81 11.31 -3.23
N ASP A 175 -14.80 10.09 -3.76
CA ASP A 175 -15.48 9.73 -5.03
C ASP A 175 -16.80 9.02 -4.78
N CYS A 176 -17.23 8.94 -3.52
CA CYS A 176 -18.46 8.29 -3.10
C CYS A 176 -19.41 9.30 -2.45
N PRO A 177 -20.64 9.48 -2.98
CA PRO A 177 -21.60 10.46 -2.44
C PRO A 177 -22.34 9.95 -1.19
N HIS A 178 -21.96 8.79 -0.64
CA HIS A 178 -22.65 8.15 0.48
C HIS A 178 -22.01 8.48 1.83
N ASP A 179 -22.71 8.19 2.92
CA ASP A 179 -22.27 8.48 4.27
C ASP A 179 -21.62 7.27 4.96
N LYS A 180 -21.07 7.48 6.16
CA LYS A 180 -20.31 6.45 6.89
C LYS A 180 -21.13 5.21 7.23
N GLU A 181 -22.43 5.37 7.37
CA GLU A 181 -23.40 4.30 7.64
C GLU A 181 -23.49 3.30 6.47
N ASP A 182 -23.14 3.73 5.26
CA ASP A 182 -23.11 2.89 4.06
C ASP A 182 -21.75 2.20 3.86
N TYR A 183 -20.77 2.43 4.75
CA TYR A 183 -19.40 1.92 4.63
C TYR A 183 -19.11 0.77 5.60
N LEU A 184 -18.41 -0.25 5.09
CA LEU A 184 -17.83 -1.27 5.94
C LEU A 184 -16.53 -0.73 6.57
N LEU A 185 -16.61 -0.40 7.85
CA LEU A 185 -15.46 0.04 8.64
C LEU A 185 -15.13 -1.01 9.71
N LEU A 186 -13.98 -1.66 9.57
CA LEU A 186 -13.45 -2.60 10.57
C LEU A 186 -12.21 -2.01 11.21
N SER A 187 -12.25 -1.84 12.54
CA SER A 187 -11.08 -1.39 13.30
C SER A 187 -10.00 -2.48 13.30
N GLY A 188 -8.73 -2.07 13.31
CA GLY A 188 -7.62 -3.02 13.38
C GLY A 188 -7.67 -3.93 14.63
N THR A 189 -8.24 -3.45 15.74
CA THR A 189 -8.47 -4.27 16.94
C THR A 189 -9.48 -5.38 16.67
N ARG A 190 -10.60 -5.07 16.01
CA ARG A 190 -11.61 -6.08 15.66
C ARG A 190 -11.07 -7.08 14.65
N VAL A 191 -10.33 -6.62 13.64
CA VAL A 191 -9.69 -7.50 12.65
C VAL A 191 -8.76 -8.51 13.33
N ARG A 192 -7.88 -8.06 14.23
CA ARG A 192 -6.99 -8.96 14.99
C ARG A 192 -7.76 -9.93 15.87
N GLU A 193 -8.80 -9.47 16.56
CA GLU A 193 -9.64 -10.34 17.40
C GLU A 193 -10.27 -11.47 16.59
N MET A 194 -10.82 -11.16 15.40
CA MET A 194 -11.42 -12.15 14.51
C MET A 194 -10.38 -13.16 14.03
N LEU A 195 -9.23 -12.68 13.53
CA LEU A 195 -8.15 -13.55 13.05
C LEU A 195 -7.59 -14.47 14.14
N SER A 196 -7.38 -13.96 15.36
CA SER A 196 -6.91 -14.78 16.50
C SER A 196 -7.91 -15.86 16.94
N LYS A 197 -9.19 -15.71 16.63
CA LYS A 197 -10.23 -16.72 16.90
C LYS A 197 -10.48 -17.67 15.74
N GLY A 198 -9.80 -17.47 14.61
CA GLY A 198 -10.10 -18.19 13.37
C GLY A 198 -11.45 -17.79 12.75
N GLU A 199 -12.02 -16.65 13.14
CA GLU A 199 -13.25 -16.11 12.53
C GLU A 199 -12.94 -15.56 11.13
N GLU A 200 -13.82 -15.81 10.17
CA GLU A 200 -13.68 -15.28 8.81
C GLU A 200 -13.87 -13.75 8.77
N LEU A 201 -12.97 -13.05 8.08
CA LEU A 201 -13.17 -11.63 7.76
C LEU A 201 -14.16 -11.50 6.59
N PRO A 202 -14.98 -10.45 6.54
CA PRO A 202 -15.86 -10.20 5.40
C PRO A 202 -15.05 -10.15 4.08
N PRO A 203 -15.52 -10.80 3.00
CA PRO A 203 -14.84 -10.78 1.70
C PRO A 203 -14.74 -9.37 1.09
N GLU A 204 -15.62 -8.45 1.51
CA GLU A 204 -15.59 -7.02 1.20
C GLU A 204 -14.37 -6.32 1.84
N PHE A 205 -13.85 -6.85 2.93
CA PHE A 205 -12.72 -6.29 3.68
C PHE A 205 -11.39 -6.95 3.28
N SER A 206 -11.32 -8.28 3.28
CA SER A 206 -10.09 -9.03 2.98
C SER A 206 -10.38 -10.22 2.06
N ARG A 207 -9.46 -10.50 1.14
CA ARG A 207 -9.52 -11.74 0.36
C ARG A 207 -9.41 -12.95 1.29
N PRO A 208 -10.18 -14.04 1.09
CA PRO A 208 -10.16 -15.20 1.96
C PRO A 208 -8.77 -15.80 2.13
N GLU A 209 -7.98 -15.94 1.06
CA GLU A 209 -6.65 -16.54 1.08
C GLU A 209 -5.64 -15.67 1.83
N VAL A 210 -5.79 -14.35 1.72
CA VAL A 210 -5.02 -13.39 2.52
C VAL A 210 -5.41 -13.50 3.99
N ALA A 211 -6.72 -13.56 4.29
CA ALA A 211 -7.21 -13.70 5.66
C ALA A 211 -6.76 -15.01 6.29
N THR A 212 -6.73 -16.13 5.55
CA THR A 212 -6.23 -17.42 6.01
C THR A 212 -4.77 -17.34 6.46
N ILE A 213 -3.87 -16.80 5.62
CA ILE A 213 -2.44 -16.64 5.97
C ILE A 213 -2.28 -15.84 7.26
N LEU A 214 -3.04 -14.75 7.41
CA LEU A 214 -2.98 -13.92 8.60
C LEU A 214 -3.58 -14.63 9.82
N SER A 215 -4.69 -15.35 9.65
CA SER A 215 -5.38 -16.10 10.69
C SER A 215 -4.51 -17.23 11.24
N GLU A 216 -3.85 -17.99 10.37
CA GLU A 216 -2.88 -19.02 10.74
C GLU A 216 -1.79 -18.44 11.65
N TYR A 217 -1.21 -17.30 11.28
CA TYR A 217 -0.23 -16.61 12.12
C TYR A 217 -0.83 -16.17 13.47
N TYR A 218 -1.97 -15.48 13.47
CA TYR A 218 -2.57 -14.95 14.69
C TYR A 218 -3.04 -16.03 15.68
N GLN A 219 -3.33 -17.24 15.21
CA GLN A 219 -3.68 -18.38 16.07
C GLN A 219 -2.45 -19.06 16.71
N THR A 220 -1.23 -18.69 16.30
CA THR A 220 0.01 -19.17 16.95
C THR A 220 0.49 -18.31 18.12
N LEU A 221 -0.14 -17.14 18.33
CA LEU A 221 0.19 -16.17 19.38
C LEU A 221 -0.57 -16.46 20.68
#